data_AF-A0ABD5DUK2-F1
#
_entry.id   AF-A0ABD5DUK2-F1
#
_cell.length_a   1.000
_cell.length_b   1.000
_cell.length_c   1.000
_cell.angle_alpha   90.00
_cell.angle_beta   90.00
_cell.angle_gamma   90.00
#
_symmetry.space_group_name_H-M   'P 1'
#
loop_
_entity.id
_entity.type
_entity.pdbx_description
1 polymer ?
#
loop_
_entity_poly.entity_id
_entity_poly.type
_entity_poly.pdbx_seq_one_letter_code
_entity_poly.pdbx_strand_id
1 'polypeptide(L)'
;GHWAVGAHAFVVGSSFLQSRNLLAIVHPILRQLMEDSGETVNLAVLDQSDHQAIIIDQVQCTQLMRMSAPIGGKLPMHASGAGKAFLAQLS
;
A
#
# COMPACT_ATOMS: atom_id res chain seq x y z
N GLY A 1 -4.59 -14.65 25.18
CA GLY A 1 -3.37 -15.30 24.66
C GLY A 1 -2.70 -14.34 23.71
N HIS A 2 -1.42 -14.06 23.91
CA HIS A 2 -0.71 -13.07 23.08
C HIS A 2 -0.07 -13.79 21.88
N TRP A 3 -0.62 -13.55 20.69
CA TRP A 3 0.03 -13.90 19.44
C TRP A 3 1.05 -12.81 19.10
N ALA A 4 2.25 -13.20 18.70
CA ALA A 4 3.33 -12.28 18.36
C ALA A 4 4.01 -12.72 17.05
N VAL A 5 4.65 -11.78 16.37
CA VAL A 5 5.46 -12.05 15.18
C VAL A 5 6.66 -12.91 15.59
N GLY A 6 6.81 -14.09 14.99
CA GLY A 6 7.96 -14.96 15.22
C GLY A 6 9.23 -14.44 14.55
N ALA A 7 10.39 -14.84 15.08
CA ALA A 7 11.70 -14.38 14.59
C ALA A 7 11.90 -14.60 13.08
N HIS A 8 11.40 -15.71 12.53
CA HIS A 8 11.54 -15.98 11.10
C HIS A 8 10.76 -14.98 10.22
N ALA A 9 9.52 -14.66 10.61
CA ALA A 9 8.71 -13.66 9.93
C ALA A 9 9.32 -12.26 10.03
N PHE A 10 9.92 -11.93 11.18
CA PHE A 10 10.68 -10.68 11.35
C PHE A 10 11.87 -10.59 10.39
N VAL A 11 12.68 -11.65 10.30
CA VAL A 11 13.86 -11.71 9.41
C VAL A 11 13.43 -11.55 7.94
N VAL A 12 12.40 -12.29 7.50
CA VAL A 12 11.88 -12.17 6.13
C VAL A 12 11.29 -10.78 5.87
N GLY A 13 10.53 -10.21 6.80
CA GLY A 13 10.01 -8.85 6.66
C GLY A 13 11.10 -7.78 6.65
N SER A 14 12.21 -8.00 7.35
CA SER A 14 13.33 -7.04 7.40
C SER A 14 14.07 -6.90 6.08
N SER A 15 14.10 -7.94 5.23
CA SER A 15 14.67 -7.82 3.88
C SER A 15 13.77 -6.98 2.97
N PHE A 16 12.45 -7.05 3.13
CA PHE A 16 11.52 -6.11 2.48
C PHE A 16 11.81 -4.67 2.92
N LEU A 17 12.14 -4.44 4.20
CA LEU A 17 12.58 -3.12 4.66
C LEU A 17 13.92 -2.66 4.04
N GLN A 18 14.78 -3.53 3.50
CA GLN A 18 15.97 -3.05 2.78
C GLN A 18 15.62 -2.36 1.45
N SER A 19 14.41 -2.58 0.92
CA SER A 19 13.85 -1.81 -0.22
C SER A 19 13.40 -0.38 0.13
N ARG A 20 13.60 0.07 1.40
CA ARG A 20 13.27 1.40 1.95
C ARG A 20 13.66 2.59 1.08
N ASN A 21 14.64 2.44 0.20
CA ASN A 21 15.04 3.53 -0.70
C ASN A 21 13.85 3.96 -1.58
N LEU A 22 13.06 3.00 -2.09
CA LEU A 22 11.92 3.34 -2.95
C LEU A 22 10.82 4.08 -2.18
N LEU A 23 10.39 3.57 -1.03
CA LEU A 23 9.33 4.23 -0.25
C LEU A 23 9.76 5.60 0.27
N ALA A 24 11.01 5.76 0.70
CA ALA A 24 11.52 7.07 1.12
C ALA A 24 11.54 8.09 -0.04
N ILE A 25 11.82 7.64 -1.26
CA ILE A 25 11.78 8.48 -2.47
C ILE A 25 10.34 8.80 -2.89
N VAL A 26 9.43 7.83 -2.80
CA VAL A 26 8.05 7.96 -3.30
C VAL A 26 7.14 8.69 -2.32
N HIS A 27 7.36 8.56 -1.00
CA HIS A 27 6.46 9.14 0.01
C HIS A 27 6.26 10.67 -0.13
N PRO A 28 7.30 11.49 -0.42
CA PRO A 28 7.10 12.92 -0.72
C PRO A 28 6.21 13.18 -1.93
N ILE A 29 6.26 12.32 -2.95
CA ILE A 29 5.41 12.42 -4.15
C ILE A 29 3.96 12.12 -3.80
N LEU A 30 3.71 11.08 -2.98
CA LEU A 30 2.36 10.77 -2.49
C LEU A 30 1.79 11.91 -1.65
N ARG A 31 2.64 12.58 -0.87
CA ARG A 31 2.27 13.75 -0.08
C ARG A 31 1.85 14.92 -0.97
N GLN A 32 2.64 15.24 -1.99
CA GLN A 32 2.28 16.29 -2.93
C GLN A 32 0.95 15.97 -3.63
N LEU A 33 0.76 14.72 -4.07
CA LEU A 33 -0.51 14.31 -4.70
C LEU A 33 -1.70 14.41 -3.73
N MET A 34 -1.51 14.10 -2.45
CA MET A 34 -2.54 14.27 -1.42
C MET A 34 -2.85 15.76 -1.23
N GLU A 35 -1.84 16.62 -1.17
CA GLU A 35 -2.01 18.07 -1.04
C GLU A 35 -2.75 18.67 -2.24
N ASP A 36 -2.42 18.22 -3.46
CA ASP A 36 -3.03 18.69 -4.70
C ASP A 36 -4.48 18.20 -4.88
N SER A 37 -4.76 16.95 -4.49
CA SER A 37 -6.09 16.34 -4.65
C SER A 37 -7.03 16.57 -3.47
N GLY A 38 -6.49 16.82 -2.27
CA GLY A 38 -7.23 16.87 -1.02
C GLY A 38 -7.71 15.51 -0.49
N GLU A 39 -7.36 14.41 -1.17
CA GLU A 39 -7.88 13.06 -0.92
C GLU A 39 -6.79 12.10 -0.42
N THR A 40 -7.19 11.03 0.25
CA THR A 40 -6.22 10.02 0.73
C THR A 40 -5.55 9.30 -0.46
N VAL A 41 -4.21 9.31 -0.49
CA VAL A 41 -3.41 8.69 -1.54
C VAL A 41 -2.83 7.37 -1.05
N ASN A 42 -2.98 6.32 -1.85
CA ASN A 42 -2.48 4.98 -1.57
C ASN A 42 -1.48 4.54 -2.63
N LEU A 43 -0.35 3.98 -2.20
CA LEU A 43 0.55 3.24 -3.07
C LEU A 43 0.31 1.74 -2.88
N ALA A 44 0.01 1.04 -3.97
CA ALA A 44 -0.22 -0.39 -3.95
C ALA A 44 0.69 -1.13 -4.92
N VAL A 45 1.01 -2.38 -4.59
CA VAL A 45 1.73 -3.33 -5.45
C VAL A 45 0.87 -4.55 -5.69
N LEU A 46 1.06 -5.20 -6.83
CA LEU A 46 0.39 -6.46 -7.13
C LEU A 46 1.11 -7.61 -6.42
N ASP A 47 0.40 -8.29 -5.52
CA ASP A 47 0.79 -9.60 -5.03
C ASP A 47 0.44 -10.66 -6.09
N GLN A 48 1.46 -11.26 -6.67
CA GLN A 48 1.33 -12.24 -7.73
C GLN A 48 0.84 -13.61 -7.23
N SER A 49 1.02 -13.96 -5.96
CA SER A 49 0.53 -15.25 -5.46
C SER A 49 -0.99 -15.24 -5.29
N ASP A 50 -1.48 -14.17 -4.65
CA ASP A 50 -2.89 -14.07 -4.27
C ASP A 50 -3.74 -13.23 -5.25
N HIS A 51 -3.12 -12.71 -6.32
CA HIS A 51 -3.75 -11.85 -7.32
C HIS A 51 -4.53 -10.70 -6.68
N GLN A 52 -3.90 -10.01 -5.74
CA GLN A 52 -4.49 -8.90 -4.99
C GLN A 52 -3.54 -7.71 -4.96
N ALA A 53 -4.08 -6.50 -4.97
CA ALA A 53 -3.28 -5.32 -4.76
C ALA A 53 -3.08 -5.12 -3.25
N ILE A 54 -1.85 -4.89 -2.81
CA ILE A 54 -1.48 -4.70 -1.41
C ILE A 54 -1.00 -3.26 -1.22
N ILE A 55 -1.57 -2.56 -0.25
CA ILE A 55 -1.14 -1.19 0.09
C ILE A 55 0.21 -1.27 0.82
N ILE A 56 1.23 -0.59 0.30
CA ILE A 56 2.58 -0.56 0.89
C ILE A 56 2.97 0.80 1.46
N ASP A 57 2.25 1.87 1.08
CA ASP A 57 2.40 3.20 1.65
C ASP A 57 1.10 4.01 1.49
N GLN A 58 0.88 4.98 2.37
CA GLN A 58 -0.33 5.80 2.38
C GLN A 58 -0.04 7.19 2.97
N VAL A 59 -0.62 8.21 2.34
CA VAL A 59 -0.75 9.56 2.92
C VAL A 59 -2.24 9.87 3.09
N GLN A 60 -2.65 10.02 4.35
CA GLN A 60 -4.04 10.29 4.71
C GLN A 60 -4.35 11.77 4.57
N CYS A 61 -5.52 12.11 4.02
CA CYS A 61 -6.01 13.48 4.03
C CYS A 61 -6.48 13.89 5.43
N THR A 62 -6.67 15.19 5.64
CA THR A 62 -7.05 15.78 6.94
C THR A 62 -8.57 15.87 7.15
N GLN A 63 -9.37 15.34 6.23
CA GLN A 63 -10.84 15.37 6.31
C GLN A 63 -11.37 14.37 7.36
N LEU A 64 -12.45 14.75 8.05
CA LEU A 64 -13.09 13.94 9.11
C LEU A 64 -13.63 12.60 8.58
N MET A 65 -14.25 12.62 7.41
CA MET A 65 -14.66 11.41 6.70
C MET A 65 -13.66 11.15 5.58
N ARG A 66 -12.99 10.00 5.67
CA ARG A 66 -11.99 9.59 4.68
C ARG A 66 -11.97 8.08 4.55
N MET A 67 -11.55 7.62 3.38
CA MET A 67 -11.25 6.21 3.18
C MET A 67 -10.13 5.80 4.15
N SER A 68 -10.32 4.68 4.85
CA SER A 68 -9.31 4.09 5.74
C SER A 68 -9.03 2.67 5.30
N ALA A 69 -7.83 2.43 4.78
CA ALA A 69 -7.29 1.10 4.53
C ALA A 69 -5.86 1.07 5.06
N PRO A 70 -5.50 0.20 6.01
CA PRO A 70 -4.17 0.21 6.59
C PRO A 70 -3.11 -0.24 5.58
N ILE A 71 -1.86 0.15 5.81
CA ILE A 71 -0.71 -0.46 5.14
C ILE A 71 -0.73 -1.98 5.41
N GLY A 72 -0.50 -2.78 4.38
CA GLY A 72 -0.70 -4.23 4.37
C GLY A 72 -2.14 -4.68 4.05
N GLY A 73 -3.08 -3.74 3.93
CA GLY A 73 -4.45 -4.03 3.51
C GLY A 73 -4.51 -4.54 2.07
N LYS A 74 -5.37 -5.55 1.84
CA LYS A 74 -5.62 -6.11 0.50
C LYS A 74 -6.75 -5.38 -0.19
N LEU A 75 -6.56 -5.08 -1.48
CA LEU A 75 -7.51 -4.44 -2.36
C LEU A 75 -7.92 -5.44 -3.46
N PRO A 76 -9.23 -5.75 -3.62
CA PRO A 76 -9.69 -6.64 -4.66
C PRO A 76 -9.39 -6.07 -6.05
N MET A 77 -8.96 -6.93 -6.98
CA MET A 77 -8.56 -6.49 -8.33
C MET A 77 -9.74 -5.90 -9.12
N HIS A 78 -10.93 -6.49 -9.03
CA HIS A 78 -12.11 -6.05 -9.77
C HIS A 78 -12.85 -4.88 -9.10
N ALA A 79 -12.72 -4.72 -7.77
CA ALA A 79 -13.52 -3.79 -6.97
C ALA A 79 -12.73 -2.60 -6.39
N SER A 80 -11.47 -2.41 -6.79
CA SER A 80 -10.66 -1.24 -6.40
C SER A 80 -10.18 -0.46 -7.61
N GLY A 81 -9.83 0.81 -7.42
CA GLY A 81 -9.21 1.63 -8.48
C GLY A 81 -7.85 1.06 -8.89
N ALA A 82 -6.97 0.82 -7.91
CA ALA A 82 -5.66 0.23 -8.12
C ALA A 82 -5.74 -1.14 -8.80
N GLY A 83 -6.67 -1.99 -8.36
CA GLY A 83 -6.90 -3.30 -8.95
C GLY A 83 -7.26 -3.24 -10.43
N LYS A 84 -8.21 -2.36 -10.80
CA LYS A 84 -8.58 -2.16 -12.21
C LYS A 84 -7.43 -1.60 -13.04
N ALA A 85 -6.61 -0.72 -12.47
CA ALA A 85 -5.42 -0.20 -13.14
C ALA A 85 -4.38 -1.31 -13.43
N PHE A 86 -4.16 -2.22 -12.48
CA PHE A 86 -3.32 -3.39 -12.72
C PHE A 86 -3.91 -4.32 -13.80
N LEU A 87 -5.21 -4.61 -13.75
CA LEU A 87 -5.88 -5.44 -14.76
C LEU A 87 -5.75 -4.85 -16.17
N ALA A 88 -5.75 -3.52 -16.31
CA ALA A 88 -5.57 -2.87 -17.60
C ALA A 88 -4.16 -3.04 -18.21
N GLN A 89 -3.16 -3.41 -17.42
CA GLN A 89 -1.79 -3.66 -17.88
C GLN A 89 -1.47 -5.16 -18.06
N LEU A 90 -2.33 -6.04 -17.57
CA LEU A 90 -2.27 -7.49 -17.76
C LEU A 90 -2.92 -7.83 -19.11
N SER A 91 -2.19 -7.53 -20.20
CA SER A 91 -2.57 -7.91 -21.57
C SER A 91 -2.17 -9.34 -21.89
#